data_AF-W1YEH9-F1
#
_entry.id   AF-W1YEH9-F1
#
_cell.length_a   1.000
_cell.length_b   1.000
_cell.length_c   1.000
_cell.angle_alpha   90.00
_cell.angle_beta   90.00
_cell.angle_gamma   90.00
#
_symmetry.space_group_name_H-M   'P 1'
#
loop_
_entity.id
_entity.type
_entity.pdbx_description
1 polymer ?
#
loop_
_entity_poly.entity_id
_entity_poly.type
_entity_poly.pdbx_seq_one_letter_code
_entity_poly.pdbx_strand_id
1 'polypeptide(L)'
;IFKLRWVEVRIIGIDPGTAICGYGIIDVKGSKLTPVAFGAITTPKELTDSQRLEILFNDLSDLLEEYRPDKFGVEELYMRHI
;
A
#
# COMPACT_ATOMS: atom_id res chain seq x y z
N ILE A 1 -9.96 -23.44 12.44
CA ILE A 1 -9.21 -23.78 11.21
C ILE A 1 -8.20 -22.65 10.98
N PHE A 2 -6.98 -22.77 11.50
CA PHE A 2 -5.93 -21.76 11.34
C PHE A 2 -5.15 -22.04 10.06
N LYS A 3 -5.10 -21.06 9.15
CA LYS A 3 -4.30 -21.13 7.92
C LYS A 3 -2.85 -20.89 8.32
N LEU A 4 -2.04 -21.95 8.40
CA LEU A 4 -0.60 -21.87 8.57
C LEU A 4 -0.03 -21.00 7.43
N ARG A 5 0.41 -19.77 7.73
CA ARG A 5 1.07 -18.89 6.77
C ARG A 5 2.47 -19.44 6.51
N TRP A 6 2.64 -20.18 5.42
CA TRP A 6 3.95 -20.58 4.90
C TRP A 6 4.64 -19.43 4.15
N VAL A 7 4.52 -18.22 4.68
CA VAL A 7 5.11 -16.98 4.13
C VAL A 7 6.21 -16.57 5.07
N GLU A 8 7.43 -16.43 4.56
CA GLU A 8 8.59 -16.06 5.38
C GLU A 8 8.57 -14.57 5.70
N VAL A 9 8.22 -13.73 4.71
CA VAL A 9 8.03 -12.27 4.87
C VAL A 9 6.96 -11.78 3.88
N ARG A 10 5.98 -11.01 4.35
CA ARG A 10 5.06 -10.24 3.51
C ARG A 10 5.51 -8.78 3.44
N ILE A 11 5.57 -8.22 2.24
CA ILE A 11 6.02 -6.85 2.00
C ILE A 11 4.93 -6.08 1.26
N ILE A 12 4.67 -4.85 1.69
CA ILE A 12 3.89 -3.87 0.93
C ILE A 12 4.82 -2.78 0.39
N GLY A 13 4.64 -2.40 -0.88
CA GLY A 13 5.24 -1.24 -1.51
C GLY A 13 4.17 -0.21 -1.85
N ILE A 14 4.46 1.07 -1.62
CA ILE A 14 3.58 2.21 -1.89
C ILE A 14 4.25 3.17 -2.88
N ASP A 15 3.52 3.52 -3.94
CA ASP A 15 3.82 4.62 -4.86
C ASP A 15 2.89 5.80 -4.51
N PRO A 16 3.37 6.78 -3.72
CA PRO A 16 2.51 7.76 -3.07
C PRO A 16 2.08 8.88 -4.04
N GLY A 17 0.78 9.18 -4.02
CA GLY A 17 0.21 10.35 -4.70
C GLY A 17 -1.14 10.75 -4.12
N THR A 18 -1.41 12.06 -4.06
CA THR A 18 -2.66 12.55 -3.44
C THR A 18 -3.90 12.20 -4.26
N ALA A 19 -3.79 12.12 -5.59
CA ALA A 19 -4.88 11.75 -6.50
C ALA A 19 -5.02 10.24 -6.68
N ILE A 20 -3.88 9.58 -6.82
CA ILE A 20 -3.76 8.14 -7.07
C ILE A 20 -2.56 7.70 -6.24
N CYS A 21 -2.79 6.80 -5.29
CA CYS A 21 -1.75 6.20 -4.47
C CYS A 21 -1.70 4.70 -4.80
N GLY A 22 -0.65 4.28 -5.50
CA GLY A 22 -0.46 2.90 -5.92
C GLY A 22 0.04 2.03 -4.76
N TYR A 23 -0.39 0.77 -4.72
CA TYR A 23 0.14 -0.21 -3.79
C TYR A 23 0.35 -1.58 -4.43
N GLY A 24 1.33 -2.32 -3.92
CA GLY A 24 1.57 -3.71 -4.27
C GLY A 24 2.01 -4.52 -3.06
N ILE A 25 1.52 -5.74 -2.93
CA ILE A 25 1.80 -6.65 -1.83
C ILE A 25 2.35 -7.96 -2.38
N ILE A 26 3.47 -8.40 -1.82
CA ILE A 26 4.14 -9.66 -2.19
C ILE A 26 4.45 -10.51 -0.97
N ASP A 27 4.41 -11.82 -1.17
CA ASP A 27 4.93 -12.82 -0.23
C ASP A 27 6.31 -13.28 -0.72
N VAL A 28 7.29 -13.25 0.18
CA VAL A 28 8.67 -13.66 -0.05
C VAL A 28 8.94 -14.98 0.68
N LYS A 29 9.57 -15.92 -0.03
CA LYS A 29 10.09 -17.18 0.54
C LYS A 29 11.40 -17.55 -0.15
N GLY A 30 12.52 -17.41 0.54
CA GLY A 30 13.85 -17.45 -0.09
C GLY A 30 13.93 -16.48 -1.27
N SER A 31 14.25 -16.99 -2.47
CA SER A 31 14.30 -16.20 -3.72
C SER A 31 12.95 -16.10 -4.45
N LYS A 32 11.91 -16.78 -3.98
CA LYS A 32 10.59 -16.76 -4.64
C LYS A 32 9.78 -15.57 -4.15
N LEU A 33 9.32 -14.76 -5.10
CA LEU A 33 8.35 -13.68 -4.90
C LEU A 33 6.99 -14.11 -5.45
N THR A 34 5.92 -13.92 -4.68
CA THR A 34 4.55 -14.24 -5.09
C THR A 34 3.66 -13.01 -4.93
N PRO A 35 2.98 -12.53 -5.98
CA PRO A 35 2.04 -11.42 -5.85
C PRO A 35 0.83 -11.85 -4.99
N VAL A 36 0.41 -10.98 -4.09
CA VAL A 36 -0.73 -11.19 -3.19
C VAL A 36 -1.89 -10.30 -3.58
N ALA A 37 -1.65 -8.99 -3.67
CA ALA A 37 -2.63 -7.99 -4.05
C ALA A 37 -1.91 -6.76 -4.61
N PHE A 38 -2.60 -5.98 -5.43
CA PHE A 38 -2.11 -4.70 -5.94
C PHE A 38 -3.29 -3.87 -6.41
N GLY A 39 -3.13 -2.55 -6.43
CA GLY A 39 -4.18 -1.63 -6.83
C GLY A 39 -3.77 -0.19 -6.65
N ALA A 40 -4.77 0.69 -6.63
CA ALA A 40 -4.57 2.09 -6.32
C ALA A 40 -5.75 2.63 -5.50
N ILE A 41 -5.45 3.47 -4.53
CA ILE A 41 -6.43 4.30 -3.83
C ILE A 41 -6.58 5.58 -4.65
N THR A 42 -7.80 5.90 -5.08
CA THR A 42 -8.09 7.08 -5.90
C THR A 42 -8.96 8.05 -5.14
N THR A 43 -8.60 9.32 -5.13
CA THR A 43 -9.39 10.36 -4.46
C THR A 43 -10.05 11.30 -5.49
N PRO A 44 -11.32 11.71 -5.29
CA PRO A 44 -11.97 12.68 -6.17
C PRO A 44 -11.25 14.03 -6.16
N LYS A 45 -11.17 14.68 -7.33
CA LYS A 45 -10.48 15.98 -7.49
C LYS A 45 -11.24 17.15 -6.86
N GLU A 46 -12.53 16.96 -6.60
CA GLU A 46 -13.43 17.96 -6.01
C GLU A 46 -13.21 18.11 -4.49
N LEU A 47 -12.51 17.16 -3.87
CA LEU A 47 -12.23 17.17 -2.45
C LEU A 47 -11.01 18.05 -2.13
N THR A 48 -11.05 18.66 -0.95
CA THR A 48 -9.88 19.36 -0.38
C THR A 48 -8.75 18.38 -0.09
N ASP A 49 -7.50 18.87 -0.05
CA ASP A 49 -6.35 18.01 0.24
C ASP A 49 -6.47 17.30 1.60
N SER A 50 -7.03 17.94 2.62
CA SER A 50 -7.28 17.31 3.92
C SER A 50 -8.23 16.12 3.82
N GLN A 51 -9.33 16.24 3.05
CA GLN A 51 -10.27 15.14 2.83
C GLN A 51 -9.64 14.00 2.02
N ARG A 52 -8.79 14.33 1.05
CA ARG A 52 -8.08 13.33 0.25
C ARG A 52 -7.06 12.57 1.10
N LEU A 53 -6.36 13.27 1.99
CA LEU A 53 -5.46 12.66 2.97
C LEU A 53 -6.19 11.76 3.97
N GLU A 54 -7.40 12.14 4.39
CA GLU A 54 -8.24 11.29 5.26
C GLU A 54 -8.64 9.99 4.55
N ILE A 55 -9.05 10.06 3.28
CA ILE A 55 -9.32 8.85 2.47
C ILE A 55 -8.07 7.97 2.37
N LEU A 56 -6.93 8.56 2.00
CA LEU A 56 -5.67 7.82 1.88
C LEU A 56 -5.27 7.16 3.21
N PHE A 57 -5.45 7.86 4.33
CA PHE A 57 -5.16 7.31 5.65
C PHE A 57 -6.05 6.12 6.00
N ASN A 58 -7.37 6.24 5.81
CA ASN A 58 -8.32 5.18 6.12
C ASN A 58 -8.08 3.95 5.23
N ASP A 59 -7.99 4.14 3.92
CA ASP A 59 -7.83 3.04 2.97
C ASP A 59 -6.47 2.32 3.14
N LEU A 60 -5.38 3.07 3.41
CA LEU A 60 -4.09 2.45 3.74
C LEU A 60 -4.14 1.70 5.07
N SER A 61 -4.84 2.23 6.07
CA SER A 61 -5.01 1.56 7.36
C SER A 61 -5.75 0.23 7.20
N ASP A 62 -6.84 0.22 6.44
CA ASP A 62 -7.60 -0.99 6.12
C ASP A 62 -6.72 -2.04 5.41
N LEU A 63 -5.90 -1.63 4.43
CA LEU A 63 -4.95 -2.51 3.76
C LEU A 63 -3.91 -3.10 4.73
N LEU A 64 -3.38 -2.28 5.65
CA LEU A 64 -2.40 -2.75 6.64
C LEU A 64 -3.04 -3.74 7.63
N GLU A 65 -4.29 -3.51 8.03
CA GLU A 65 -5.04 -4.41 8.91
C GLU A 65 -5.40 -5.73 8.24
N GLU A 66 -5.85 -5.69 6.98
CA GLU A 66 -6.24 -6.85 6.19
C GLU A 66 -5.04 -7.74 5.89
N TYR A 67 -3.96 -7.16 5.34
CA TYR A 67 -2.85 -7.94 4.80
C TYR A 67 -1.75 -8.21 5.81
N ARG A 68 -1.64 -7.40 6.87
CA ARG A 68 -0.62 -7.50 7.94
C ARG A 68 0.79 -7.74 7.39
N PRO A 69 1.32 -6.79 6.59
CA PRO A 69 2.67 -6.91 6.06
C PRO A 69 3.71 -6.82 7.17
N ASP A 70 4.82 -7.54 6.99
CA ASP A 70 5.95 -7.54 7.91
C ASP A 70 6.94 -6.41 7.61
N LYS A 71 6.94 -5.91 6.36
CA LYS A 71 7.78 -4.80 5.90
C LYS A 71 6.99 -3.85 5.00
N PHE A 72 7.38 -2.59 5.04
CA PHE A 72 6.80 -1.51 4.25
C PHE A 72 7.91 -0.78 3.49
N GLY A 73 7.67 -0.49 2.22
CA GLY A 73 8.51 0.40 1.40
C GLY A 73 7.65 1.47 0.74
N VAL A 74 8.17 2.69 0.67
CA VAL A 74 7.51 3.82 0.00
C VAL A 74 8.55 4.56 -0.84
N GLU A 75 8.14 4.99 -2.04
CA GLU A 75 9.00 5.80 -2.89
C GLU A 75 9.17 7.22 -2.33
N GLU A 76 10.30 7.85 -2.62
CA GLU A 76 10.53 9.24 -2.25
C GLU A 76 9.66 10.16 -3.09
N LEU A 77 8.91 11.05 -2.43
CA LEU A 77 8.06 12.02 -3.10
C LEU A 77 8.91 13.08 -3.81
N TYR A 78 9.00 12.99 -5.14
CA TYR A 78 9.66 14.02 -5.93
C TYR A 78 8.70 15.19 -6.20
N MET A 79 8.66 16.17 -5.29
CA MET A 79 7.85 17.39 -5.47
C MET A 79 8.58 18.39 -6.38
N ARG A 80 8.08 18.56 -7.62
CA ARG A 80 8.48 19.69 -8.47
C ARG A 80 7.90 20.98 -7.87
N HIS A 81 8.73 21.73 -7.15
CA HIS A 81 8.44 23.13 -6.85
C HIS A 81 8.42 23.89 -8.19
N ILE A 82 7.25 24.41 -8.56
CA ILE A 82 7.08 25.49 -9.54
C ILE A 82 6.83 26.76 -8.74
#